data_AF-A0A5S5CB60-F1
#
_entry.id   AF-A0A5S5CB60-F1
#
_cell.length_a   1.000
_cell.length_b   1.000
_cell.length_c   1.000
_cell.angle_alpha   90.00
_cell.angle_beta   90.00
_cell.angle_gamma   90.00
#
_symmetry.space_group_name_H-M   'P 1'
#
loop_
_entity.id
_entity.type
_entity.pdbx_description
1 polymer ?
#
loop_
_entity_poly.entity_id
_entity_poly.type
_entity_poly.pdbx_seq_one_letter_code
_entity_poly.pdbx_strand_id
1 'polypeptide(L)'
;MPLPYTAMRESLQLIQTTANAESNTESFYRKLIELAPSEEARTIIASIRDDERKHLNILREIYAAFTGRAVQLTAPITMYKDAASYEEGLKEALFNKWTMVQRAGSILAAMPTGYYQNLIAKIAIDNVAIVSKWNYLLAPLRR
;
A
#
# COMPACT_ATOMS: atom_id res chain seq x y z
N MET A 1 -10.04 19.78 17.50
CA MET A 1 -10.57 18.77 16.58
C MET A 1 -10.86 19.47 15.27
N PRO A 2 -10.22 19.10 14.14
CA PRO A 2 -10.46 19.74 12.85
C PRO A 2 -11.93 19.55 12.43
N LEU A 3 -12.46 20.48 11.63
CA LEU A 3 -13.84 20.40 11.13
C LEU A 3 -14.00 19.17 10.20
N PRO A 4 -15.19 18.56 10.11
CA PRO A 4 -15.41 17.36 9.29
C PRO A 4 -15.00 17.56 7.82
N TYR A 5 -15.20 18.76 7.27
CA TYR A 5 -14.82 19.08 5.89
C TYR A 5 -13.30 19.13 5.67
N THR A 6 -12.52 19.65 6.64
CA THR A 6 -11.05 19.65 6.55
C THR A 6 -10.50 18.24 6.64
N ALA A 7 -11.07 17.39 7.50
CA ALA A 7 -10.70 15.98 7.62
C ALA A 7 -10.96 15.19 6.33
N MET A 8 -12.08 15.47 5.63
CA MET A 8 -12.40 14.83 4.36
C MET A 8 -11.43 15.23 3.25
N ARG A 9 -11.10 16.53 3.13
CA ARG A 9 -10.13 17.00 2.13
C ARG A 9 -8.75 16.39 2.32
N GLU A 10 -8.26 16.36 3.56
CA GLU A 10 -6.99 15.71 3.92
C GLU A 10 -7.01 14.21 3.60
N SER A 11 -8.12 13.53 3.89
CA SER A 11 -8.29 12.11 3.59
C SER A 11 -8.27 11.81 2.10
N LEU A 12 -8.88 12.68 1.26
CA LEU A 12 -8.81 12.53 -0.19
C LEU A 12 -7.38 12.77 -0.73
N GLN A 13 -6.61 13.67 -0.13
CA GLN A 13 -5.18 13.83 -0.46
C GLN A 13 -4.35 12.61 -0.06
N LEU A 14 -4.64 12.03 1.11
CA LEU A 14 -4.02 10.78 1.55
C LEU A 14 -4.37 9.63 0.61
N ILE A 15 -5.65 9.47 0.22
CA ILE A 15 -6.08 8.46 -0.76
C ILE A 15 -5.35 8.62 -2.09
N GLN A 16 -5.27 9.84 -2.62
CA GLN A 16 -4.54 10.14 -3.86
C GLN A 16 -3.05 9.76 -3.75
N THR A 17 -2.41 10.10 -2.62
CA THR A 17 -0.99 9.79 -2.39
C THR A 17 -0.76 8.29 -2.23
N THR A 18 -1.63 7.59 -1.49
CA THR A 18 -1.56 6.14 -1.32
C THR A 18 -1.80 5.42 -2.64
N ALA A 19 -2.80 5.83 -3.43
CA ALA A 19 -3.07 5.22 -4.72
C ALA A 19 -1.88 5.37 -5.69
N ASN A 20 -1.18 6.51 -5.65
CA ASN A 20 0.07 6.69 -6.40
C ASN A 20 1.19 5.76 -5.90
N ALA A 21 1.29 5.55 -4.59
CA ALA A 21 2.25 4.60 -4.04
C ALA A 21 1.93 3.18 -4.53
N GLU A 22 0.67 2.74 -4.41
CA GLU A 22 0.27 1.38 -4.81
C GLU A 22 0.44 1.13 -6.31
N SER A 23 0.17 2.12 -7.17
CA SER A 23 0.39 1.97 -8.61
C SER A 23 1.86 1.80 -9.00
N ASN A 24 2.77 2.33 -8.19
CA ASN A 24 4.20 2.30 -8.46
C ASN A 24 4.88 1.00 -7.96
N THR A 25 4.14 0.12 -7.29
CA THR A 25 4.69 -1.11 -6.69
C THR A 25 4.82 -2.29 -7.64
N GLU A 26 4.18 -2.28 -8.82
CA GLU A 26 4.17 -3.47 -9.68
C GLU A 26 5.56 -3.82 -10.23
N SER A 27 6.32 -2.82 -10.67
CA SER A 27 7.71 -3.00 -11.11
C SER A 27 8.63 -3.38 -9.96
N PHE A 28 8.39 -2.82 -8.77
CA PHE A 28 9.13 -3.13 -7.55
C PHE A 28 9.01 -4.60 -7.15
N TYR A 29 7.78 -5.09 -7.00
CA TYR A 29 7.57 -6.47 -6.58
C TYR A 29 8.03 -7.47 -7.63
N ARG A 30 7.95 -7.13 -8.93
CA ARG A 30 8.59 -7.94 -9.97
C ARG A 30 10.09 -8.08 -9.72
N LYS A 31 10.79 -6.99 -9.38
CA LYS A 31 12.22 -7.04 -9.09
C LYS A 31 12.53 -7.83 -7.81
N LEU A 32 11.72 -7.68 -6.76
CA LEU A 32 11.88 -8.47 -5.54
C LEU A 32 11.66 -9.97 -5.76
N ILE A 33 10.71 -10.35 -6.62
CA ILE A 33 10.50 -11.75 -7.01
C ILE A 33 11.74 -12.32 -7.73
N GLU A 34 12.38 -11.54 -8.62
CA GLU A 34 13.62 -11.96 -9.29
C GLU A 34 14.77 -12.17 -8.30
N LEU A 35 14.86 -11.35 -7.25
CA LEU A 35 15.90 -11.42 -6.24
C LEU A 35 15.62 -12.47 -5.14
N ALA A 36 14.39 -12.97 -5.06
CA ALA A 36 13.97 -13.85 -3.99
C ALA A 36 14.69 -15.22 -4.04
N PRO A 37 15.29 -15.67 -2.92
CA PRO A 37 16.18 -16.83 -2.91
C PRO A 37 15.42 -18.18 -2.95
N SER A 38 14.11 -18.19 -2.71
CA SER A 38 13.31 -19.41 -2.63
C SER A 38 11.96 -19.24 -3.34
N GLU A 39 11.35 -20.37 -3.72
CA GLU A 39 10.03 -20.38 -4.34
C GLU A 39 8.93 -19.91 -3.37
N GLU A 40 9.07 -20.25 -2.09
CA GLU A 40 8.19 -19.75 -1.04
C GLU A 40 8.22 -18.22 -0.96
N ALA A 41 9.42 -17.61 -0.98
CA ALA A 41 9.56 -16.17 -0.97
C ALA A 41 8.93 -15.53 -2.22
N ARG A 42 9.16 -16.10 -3.41
CA ARG A 42 8.53 -15.65 -4.67
C ARG A 42 7.00 -15.70 -4.59
N THR A 43 6.45 -16.80 -4.07
CA THR A 43 5.01 -17.00 -3.90
C THR A 43 4.41 -15.96 -2.96
N ILE A 44 5.05 -15.73 -1.81
CA ILE A 44 4.61 -14.73 -0.83
C ILE A 44 4.60 -13.34 -1.46
N ILE A 45 5.69 -12.93 -2.12
CA ILE A 45 5.80 -11.60 -2.74
C ILE A 45 4.78 -11.43 -3.87
N ALA A 46 4.57 -12.46 -4.70
CA ALA A 46 3.55 -12.44 -5.75
C ALA A 46 2.14 -12.24 -5.17
N SER A 47 1.81 -12.92 -4.05
CA SER A 47 0.53 -12.73 -3.37
C SER A 47 0.33 -11.30 -2.88
N ILE A 48 1.39 -10.67 -2.35
CA ILE A 48 1.35 -9.28 -1.86
C ILE A 48 1.09 -8.32 -3.02
N ARG A 49 1.82 -8.46 -4.13
CA ARG A 49 1.61 -7.66 -5.35
C ARG A 49 0.15 -7.72 -5.82
N ASP A 50 -0.46 -8.89 -5.79
CA ASP A 50 -1.84 -9.06 -6.24
C ASP A 50 -2.86 -8.46 -5.25
N ASP A 51 -2.54 -8.40 -3.96
CA ASP A 51 -3.32 -7.66 -2.97
C ASP A 51 -3.22 -6.13 -3.19
N GLU A 52 -2.04 -5.61 -3.55
CA GLU A 52 -1.88 -4.17 -3.85
C GLU A 52 -2.69 -3.71 -5.05
N ARG A 53 -2.81 -4.56 -6.08
CA ARG A 53 -3.69 -4.28 -7.23
C ARG A 53 -5.15 -4.12 -6.81
N LYS A 54 -5.62 -4.92 -5.85
CA LYS A 54 -6.97 -4.80 -5.30
C LYS A 54 -7.10 -3.52 -4.48
N HIS A 55 -6.11 -3.19 -3.64
CA HIS A 55 -6.11 -1.97 -2.83
C HIS A 55 -6.14 -0.71 -3.71
N LEU A 56 -5.37 -0.67 -4.79
CA LEU A 56 -5.40 0.43 -5.75
C LEU A 56 -6.80 0.63 -6.36
N ASN A 57 -7.49 -0.46 -6.71
CA ASN A 57 -8.84 -0.37 -7.26
C ASN A 57 -9.84 0.18 -6.24
N ILE A 58 -9.75 -0.27 -4.98
CA ILE A 58 -10.59 0.27 -3.89
C ILE A 58 -10.31 1.77 -3.69
N LEU A 59 -9.04 2.19 -3.67
CA LEU A 59 -8.68 3.60 -3.48
C LEU A 59 -9.20 4.48 -4.64
N ARG A 60 -9.13 3.97 -5.88
CA ARG A 60 -9.69 4.66 -7.06
C ARG A 60 -11.20 4.81 -6.96
N GLU A 61 -11.89 3.76 -6.54
CA GLU A 61 -13.34 3.78 -6.37
C GLU A 61 -13.76 4.84 -5.34
N ILE A 62 -13.13 4.83 -4.16
CA ILE A 62 -13.39 5.80 -3.09
C ILE A 62 -13.12 7.22 -3.59
N TYR A 63 -11.95 7.45 -4.20
CA TYR A 63 -11.58 8.78 -4.68
C TYR A 63 -12.55 9.30 -5.74
N ALA A 64 -12.94 8.46 -6.71
CA ALA A 64 -13.89 8.82 -7.75
C ALA A 64 -15.28 9.11 -7.19
N ALA A 65 -15.74 8.32 -6.21
CA ALA A 65 -17.04 8.52 -5.58
C ALA A 65 -17.18 9.89 -4.90
N PHE A 66 -16.09 10.40 -4.32
CA PHE A 66 -16.11 11.68 -3.59
C PHE A 66 -15.67 12.89 -4.40
N THR A 67 -14.91 12.71 -5.48
CA THR A 67 -14.38 13.82 -6.28
C THR A 67 -15.00 13.93 -7.68
N GLY A 68 -15.66 12.87 -8.14
CA GLY A 68 -16.10 12.73 -9.54
C GLY A 68 -14.95 12.60 -10.54
N ARG A 69 -13.71 12.37 -10.07
CA ARG A 69 -12.50 12.35 -10.89
C ARG A 69 -11.72 11.06 -10.67
N ALA A 70 -10.98 10.63 -11.69
CA ALA A 70 -10.01 9.56 -11.53
C ALA A 70 -8.81 10.04 -10.69
N VAL A 71 -8.21 9.13 -9.93
CA VAL A 71 -6.92 9.35 -9.26
C VAL A 71 -5.87 9.71 -10.32
N GLN A 72 -5.12 10.79 -10.08
CA GLN A 72 -4.02 11.18 -10.96
C GLN A 72 -2.76 10.39 -10.62
N LEU A 73 -2.53 9.30 -11.36
CA LEU A 73 -1.30 8.54 -11.23
C LEU A 73 -0.14 9.33 -11.84
N THR A 74 0.86 9.65 -11.02
CA THR A 74 2.14 10.14 -11.54
C THR A 74 2.86 9.00 -12.25
N ALA A 75 3.69 9.32 -13.24
CA ALA A 75 4.54 8.32 -13.90
C ALA A 75 5.27 7.47 -12.85
N PRO A 76 5.45 6.15 -13.10
CA PRO A 76 6.09 5.28 -12.14
C PRO A 76 7.44 5.87 -11.78
N ILE A 77 7.62 6.21 -10.50
CA ILE A 77 8.92 6.61 -10.03
C ILE A 77 9.80 5.38 -10.22
N THR A 78 10.73 5.44 -11.15
CA THR A 78 11.80 4.44 -11.29
C THR A 78 12.76 4.58 -10.11
N MET A 79 12.26 4.45 -8.89
CA MET A 79 13.04 4.44 -7.65
C MET A 79 13.73 3.09 -7.46
N TYR A 80 13.24 2.04 -8.11
CA TYR A 80 13.72 0.68 -7.90
C TYR A 80 14.85 0.23 -8.84
N LYS A 81 15.55 1.18 -9.45
CA LYS A 81 16.85 0.89 -10.06
C LYS A 81 17.91 0.56 -9.00
N ASP A 82 17.68 0.91 -7.73
CA ASP A 82 18.74 0.94 -6.71
C ASP A 82 18.40 0.15 -5.42
N ALA A 83 17.52 -0.87 -5.45
CA ALA A 83 17.49 -1.81 -4.34
C ALA A 83 18.83 -2.57 -4.34
N ALA A 84 19.81 -2.09 -3.57
CA ALA A 84 21.16 -2.60 -3.59
C ALA A 84 21.25 -4.06 -3.09
N SER A 85 20.21 -4.54 -2.41
CA SER A 85 20.04 -5.94 -2.00
C SER A 85 18.57 -6.36 -1.82
N TYR A 86 18.33 -7.68 -1.81
CA TYR A 86 17.02 -8.26 -1.48
C TYR A 86 16.53 -7.83 -0.09
N GLU A 87 17.43 -7.80 0.91
CA GLU A 87 17.10 -7.43 2.29
C GLU A 87 16.61 -5.98 2.41
N GLU A 88 17.30 -5.04 1.77
CA GLU A 88 16.90 -3.62 1.78
C GLU A 88 15.54 -3.43 1.13
N GLY A 89 15.30 -4.12 0.01
CA GLY A 89 14.00 -4.09 -0.64
C GLY A 89 12.87 -4.63 0.23
N LEU A 90 13.11 -5.71 1.00
CA LEU A 90 12.14 -6.19 1.98
C LEU A 90 11.88 -5.19 3.12
N LYS A 91 12.92 -4.50 3.61
CA LYS A 91 12.78 -3.46 4.65
C LYS A 91 11.97 -2.28 4.14
N GLU A 92 12.24 -1.81 2.92
CA GLU A 92 11.48 -0.73 2.31
C GLU A 92 10.01 -1.12 2.13
N ALA A 93 9.74 -2.31 1.60
CA ALA A 93 8.39 -2.84 1.44
C ALA A 93 7.63 -2.90 2.78
N LEU A 94 8.29 -3.36 3.85
CA LEU A 94 7.73 -3.41 5.21
C LEU A 94 7.31 -2.01 5.69
N PHE A 95 8.21 -1.02 5.61
CA PHE A 95 7.93 0.34 6.11
C PHE A 95 6.85 1.07 5.31
N ASN A 96 6.79 0.83 4.00
CA ASN A 96 5.73 1.37 3.15
C ASN A 96 4.36 0.86 3.61
N LYS A 97 4.24 -0.45 3.90
CA LYS A 97 2.98 -1.07 4.35
C LYS A 97 2.61 -0.69 5.77
N TRP A 98 3.60 -0.58 6.66
CA TRP A 98 3.40 -0.02 8.00
C TRP A 98 2.82 1.40 7.94
N THR A 99 3.41 2.26 7.11
CA THR A 99 2.94 3.64 6.94
C THR A 99 1.49 3.69 6.46
N MET A 100 1.07 2.75 5.61
CA MET A 100 -0.32 2.65 5.17
C MET A 100 -1.27 2.30 6.32
N VAL A 101 -0.90 1.36 7.20
CA VAL A 101 -1.68 1.03 8.41
C VAL A 101 -1.86 2.27 9.29
N GLN A 102 -0.80 3.07 9.49
CA GLN A 102 -0.89 4.30 10.29
C GLN A 102 -1.82 5.35 9.66
N ARG A 103 -1.79 5.50 8.33
CA ARG A 103 -2.63 6.45 7.59
C ARG A 103 -4.10 6.05 7.57
N ALA A 104 -4.40 4.75 7.58
CA ALA A 104 -5.77 4.25 7.48
C ALA A 104 -6.69 4.78 8.58
N GLY A 105 -6.18 5.00 9.80
CA GLY A 105 -6.95 5.56 10.91
C GLY A 105 -7.51 6.96 10.62
N SER A 106 -6.69 7.84 10.05
CA SER A 106 -7.12 9.19 9.66
C SER A 106 -8.18 9.17 8.55
N ILE A 107 -8.00 8.29 7.56
CA ILE A 107 -8.94 8.15 6.45
C ILE A 107 -10.28 7.61 6.96
N LEU A 108 -10.26 6.57 7.80
CA LEU A 108 -11.45 5.96 8.41
C LEU A 108 -12.30 7.00 9.17
N ALA A 109 -11.65 7.83 9.99
CA ALA A 109 -12.32 8.83 10.80
C ALA A 109 -13.06 9.90 9.96
N ALA A 110 -12.65 10.11 8.71
CA ALA A 110 -13.27 11.07 7.81
C ALA A 110 -14.32 10.45 6.87
N MET A 111 -14.40 9.11 6.77
CA MET A 111 -15.34 8.46 5.86
C MET A 111 -16.80 8.60 6.36
N PRO A 112 -17.74 9.04 5.51
CA PRO A 112 -19.10 9.39 5.95
C PRO A 112 -20.05 8.20 6.14
N THR A 113 -19.71 7.02 5.63
CA THR A 113 -20.58 5.83 5.71
C THR A 113 -19.80 4.58 6.06
N GLY A 114 -20.50 3.60 6.66
CA GLY A 114 -19.96 2.29 6.97
C GLY A 114 -19.40 1.54 5.76
N TYR A 115 -19.93 1.79 4.56
CA TYR A 115 -19.42 1.20 3.33
C TYR A 115 -17.97 1.61 3.05
N TYR A 116 -17.69 2.91 2.99
CA TYR A 116 -16.33 3.40 2.73
C TYR A 116 -15.39 3.13 3.91
N GLN A 117 -15.90 3.15 5.13
CA GLN A 117 -15.15 2.72 6.31
C GLN A 117 -14.70 1.25 6.19
N ASN A 118 -15.61 0.34 5.79
CA ASN A 118 -15.27 -1.07 5.61
C ASN A 118 -14.23 -1.30 4.52
N LEU A 119 -14.29 -0.54 3.42
CA LEU A 119 -13.30 -0.61 2.35
C LEU A 119 -11.89 -0.21 2.83
N ILE A 120 -11.76 0.89 3.58
CA ILE A 120 -10.47 1.31 4.14
C ILE A 120 -10.01 0.36 5.24
N ALA A 121 -10.93 -0.13 6.09
CA ALA A 121 -10.62 -1.11 7.12
C ALA A 121 -10.08 -2.41 6.51
N LYS A 122 -10.66 -2.86 5.39
CA LYS A 122 -10.16 -4.01 4.63
C LYS A 122 -8.72 -3.80 4.17
N ILE A 123 -8.41 -2.65 3.58
CA ILE A 123 -7.03 -2.30 3.19
C ILE A 123 -6.10 -2.33 4.41
N ALA A 124 -6.51 -1.77 5.54
CA ALA A 124 -5.70 -1.73 6.75
C ALA A 124 -5.40 -3.14 7.30
N ILE A 125 -6.42 -3.99 7.38
CA ILE A 125 -6.29 -5.38 7.87
C ILE A 125 -5.37 -6.19 6.95
N ASP A 126 -5.57 -6.08 5.63
CA ASP A 126 -4.69 -6.74 4.66
C ASP A 126 -3.23 -6.27 4.83
N ASN A 127 -3.02 -4.98 5.04
CA ASN A 127 -1.68 -4.41 5.25
C ASN A 127 -1.01 -4.91 6.54
N VAL A 128 -1.78 -5.16 7.61
CA VAL A 128 -1.25 -5.82 8.81
C VAL A 128 -0.76 -7.25 8.49
N ALA A 129 -1.54 -8.00 7.71
CA ALA A 129 -1.12 -9.33 7.27
C ALA A 129 0.11 -9.27 6.35
N ILE A 130 0.18 -8.30 5.45
CA ILE A 130 1.33 -8.06 4.57
C ILE A 130 2.59 -7.70 5.38
N VAL A 131 2.49 -6.85 6.39
CA VAL A 131 3.60 -6.55 7.32
C VAL A 131 4.10 -7.82 8.00
N SER A 132 3.21 -8.71 8.43
CA SER A 132 3.59 -10.01 8.99
C SER A 132 4.31 -10.91 7.97
N LYS A 133 3.86 -10.95 6.71
CA LYS A 133 4.55 -11.66 5.62
C LYS A 133 5.97 -11.10 5.39
N TRP A 134 6.13 -9.78 5.41
CA TRP A 134 7.46 -9.16 5.29
C TRP A 134 8.39 -9.49 6.45
N ASN A 135 7.88 -9.46 7.68
CA ASN A 135 8.64 -9.88 8.86
C ASN A 135 9.08 -11.35 8.76
N TYR A 136 8.20 -12.23 8.27
CA TYR A 136 8.53 -13.64 8.02
C TYR A 136 9.69 -13.77 7.03
N LEU A 137 9.67 -13.03 5.90
CA LEU A 137 10.74 -13.06 4.90
C LEU A 137 12.06 -12.43 5.39
N LEU A 138 11.99 -11.45 6.30
CA LEU A 138 13.17 -10.80 6.89
C LEU A 138 13.82 -11.62 8.00
N ALA A 139 13.07 -12.46 8.72
CA ALA A 139 13.56 -13.18 9.89
C ALA A 139 14.84 -14.02 9.63
N PRO A 140 14.96 -14.77 8.51
CA PRO A 140 16.16 -15.56 8.23
C PRO A 140 17.39 -14.73 7.86
N LEU A 141 17.23 -13.43 7.55
CA LEU A 141 18.30 -12.54 7.10
C LEU A 141 18.99 -11.80 8.25
N ARG A 142 18.36 -11.74 9.43
CA ARG A 142 18.92 -11.12 10.63
C ARG A 142 19.92 -12.09 11.27
N ARG A 143 21.18 -12.03 10.86
CA ARG A 143 22.30 -12.70 11.52
C ARG A 143 23.07 -11.73 12.39
#